data_AF-A0A5K0W7A5-F1
#
_entry.id   AF-A0A5K0W7A5-F1
#
_cell.length_a   1.000
_cell.length_b   1.000
_cell.length_c   1.000
_cell.angle_alpha   90.00
_cell.angle_beta   90.00
_cell.angle_gamma   90.00
#
_symmetry.space_group_name_H-M   'P 1'
#
loop_
_entity.id
_entity.type
_entity.pdbx_description
1 polymer ?
#
loop_
_entity_poly.entity_id
_entity_poly.type
_entity_poly.pdbx_seq_one_letter_code
_entity_poly.pdbx_strand_id
1 'polypeptide(L)' 'MQWVGDAGGIYIKGVKYELKQLHWHSPSEHSINGT' A
#
# COMPACT_ATOMS: atom_id res chain seq x y z
N MET A 1 9.24 -5.91 -8.36
CA MET A 1 8.22 -6.02 -9.42
C MET A 1 7.77 -4.62 -9.81
N GLN A 2 7.43 -4.39 -11.07
CA GLN A 2 6.82 -3.13 -11.54
C GLN A 2 5.39 -3.40 -12.00
N TRP A 3 4.51 -2.43 -11.84
CA TRP A 3 3.16 -2.50 -12.37
C TRP A 3 3.16 -2.48 -13.90
N VAL A 4 2.20 -3.18 -14.51
CA VAL A 4 1.91 -3.02 -15.93
C VAL A 4 0.84 -1.92 -16.06
N GLY A 5 1.24 -0.73 -16.52
CA GLY A 5 0.36 0.44 -16.63
C GLY A 5 0.23 1.24 -15.32
N ASP A 6 -0.78 2.10 -15.26
CA ASP A 6 -1.07 2.93 -14.08
C ASP A 6 -1.81 2.11 -13.02
N ALA A 7 -1.16 1.87 -11.88
CA ALA A 7 -1.76 1.21 -10.72
C ALA A 7 -2.63 2.14 -9.87
N GLY A 8 -2.71 3.43 -10.24
CA GLY A 8 -3.44 4.45 -9.53
C GLY A 8 -2.70 4.94 -8.28
N GLY A 9 -3.47 5.47 -7.35
CA GLY A 9 -2.95 6.08 -6.14
C GLY A 9 -4.06 6.50 -5.19
N ILE A 10 -3.66 7.04 -4.05
CA ILE A 10 -4.58 7.55 -3.03
C ILE A 10 -4.44 9.07 -2.89
N TYR A 11 -5.54 9.75 -2.59
CA TYR A 11 -5.52 11.17 -2.27
C TYR A 11 -5.55 11.38 -0.76
N ILE A 12 -4.57 12.09 -0.22
CA ILE A 12 -4.55 12.49 1.20
C ILE A 12 -4.49 14.01 1.24
N LYS A 13 -5.54 14.63 1.81
CA LYS A 13 -5.68 16.10 1.89
C LYS A 13 -5.45 16.80 0.54
N GLY A 14 -5.96 16.21 -0.55
CA GLY A 14 -5.83 16.75 -1.91
C GLY A 14 -4.52 16.41 -2.64
N VAL A 15 -3.54 15.81 -1.97
CA VAL A 15 -2.28 15.37 -2.59
C VAL A 15 -2.41 13.93 -3.09
N LYS A 16 -2.09 13.68 -4.36
CA LYS A 16 -2.07 12.33 -4.95
C LYS A 16 -0.75 11.61 -4.61
N TYR A 17 -0.85 10.41 -4.06
CA TYR A 17 0.27 9.50 -3.80
C TYR A 17 0.15 8.28 -4.72
N GLU A 18 1.10 8.10 -5.62
CA GLU A 18 1.09 6.98 -6.59
C GLU A 18 1.54 5.66 -5.95
N LEU A 19 0.85 4.57 -6.27
CA LEU A 19 1.24 3.24 -5.80
C LEU A 19 2.48 2.75 -6.57
N LYS A 20 3.63 2.70 -5.91
CA LYS A 20 4.89 2.26 -6.54
C LYS A 20 5.15 0.77 -6.44
N GLN A 21 4.80 0.16 -5.32
CA GLN A 21 5.08 -1.25 -5.01
C GLN A 21 4.18 -1.74 -3.87
N LEU A 22 4.05 -3.06 -3.75
CA LEU A 22 3.53 -3.73 -2.57
C LEU A 22 4.33 -5.00 -2.30
N HIS A 23 4.22 -5.50 -1.08
CA HIS A 23 4.76 -6.79 -0.68
C HIS A 23 3.82 -7.44 0.35
N TRP A 24 3.94 -8.75 0.49
CA TRP A 24 3.12 -9.56 1.38
C TRP A 24 3.94 -10.03 2.57
N HIS A 25 3.29 -10.13 3.73
CA HIS A 25 3.84 -10.69 4.95
C HIS A 25 2.98 -11.82 5.49
N SER A 26 3.62 -12.80 6.11
CA SER A 26 2.98 -13.83 6.93
C SER A 26 3.97 -14.24 8.03
N PRO A 27 3.66 -14.05 9.34
CA PRO A 27 2.41 -13.48 9.90
C PRO A 27 2.29 -11.95 9.71
N SER A 28 1.24 -11.34 10.28
CA SER A 28 1.08 -9.88 10.23
C SER A 28 2.16 -9.15 11.00
N GLU A 29 2.60 -7.99 10.48
CA GLU A 29 3.55 -7.12 11.19
C GLU A 29 2.87 -6.28 12.29
N HIS A 30 1.63 -5.88 12.04
CA HIS A 30 0.82 -5.09 12.97
C HIS A 30 -0.22 -5.97 13.66
N SER A 31 -0.66 -5.54 14.84
CA SER A 31 -1.71 -6.19 15.64
C SER A 31 -2.88 -5.24 15.89
N ILE A 32 -4.08 -5.79 16.05
CA ILE A 32 -5.30 -5.06 16.42
C ILE A 32 -5.75 -5.55 17.79
N ASN A 33 -5.89 -4.64 18.76
CA ASN A 33 -6.20 -5.00 20.16
C ASN A 33 -5.22 -6.03 20.77
N GLY A 34 -3.95 -5.98 20.38
CA GLY A 34 -2.89 -6.84 20.92
C GLY A 34 -2.73 -8.20 20.25
N THR A 35 -3.50 -8.49 19.19
CA THR A 35 -3.31 -9.67 18.33
C THR A 35 -3.40 -9.29 16.86
#